data_AF-A0A2N5ICP6-F1
#
_entry.id   AF-A0A2N5ICP6-F1
#
_cell.length_a   1.000
_cell.length_b   1.000
_cell.length_c   1.000
_cell.angle_alpha   90.00
_cell.angle_beta   90.00
_cell.angle_gamma   90.00
#
_symmetry.space_group_name_H-M   'P 1'
#
loop_
_entity.id
_entity.type
_entity.pdbx_description
1 polymer ?
#
loop_
_entity_poly.entity_id
_entity_poly.type
_entity_poly.pdbx_seq_one_letter_code
_entity_poly.pdbx_strand_id
1 'polypeptide(L)'
;MIGRMYRPLKILNLNSFRKDKDKRGFKIFNKYKSNFGGTFKFETNIYLKYDAETQTEVVQVEFENLTLPIYMETAIRLDEDKAISSNEERTISSLRKLVRPTKITSKDILEFVMMIESSREETENDILEMSLVPVMKDNQEYMKIEVSCQTPVVIHSQTTLKIAE
;
A
#
# COMPACT_ATOMS: atom_id res chain seq x y z
N MET A 1 16.43 -24.13 6.05
CA MET A 1 15.14 -23.50 5.65
C MET A 1 15.26 -22.00 5.83
N ILE A 2 15.11 -21.24 4.75
CA ILE A 2 14.94 -19.78 4.84
C ILE A 2 13.57 -19.57 5.49
N GLY A 3 13.54 -19.18 6.76
CA GLY A 3 12.30 -18.90 7.48
C GLY A 3 11.50 -17.77 6.83
N ARG A 4 10.17 -17.75 7.05
CA ARG A 4 9.19 -16.82 6.48
C ARG A 4 9.77 -15.39 6.31
N MET A 5 9.70 -14.86 5.09
CA MET A 5 10.25 -13.55 4.74
C MET A 5 9.40 -12.39 5.23
N TYR A 6 8.08 -12.56 5.45
CA TYR A 6 7.21 -11.52 6.00
C TYR A 6 6.42 -11.96 7.23
N ARG A 7 6.13 -10.98 8.09
CA ARG A 7 5.16 -11.13 9.18
C ARG A 7 4.46 -9.79 9.47
N PRO A 8 3.13 -9.68 9.26
CA PRO A 8 2.35 -8.58 9.83
C PRO A 8 2.37 -8.73 11.36
N LEU A 9 2.67 -7.64 12.06
CA LEU A 9 2.75 -7.62 13.52
C LEU A 9 1.46 -7.08 14.13
N LYS A 10 0.92 -6.02 13.54
CA LYS A 10 -0.24 -5.30 14.08
C LYS A 10 -0.91 -4.48 12.99
N ILE A 11 -2.22 -4.33 13.07
CA ILE A 11 -2.98 -3.37 12.26
C ILE A 11 -3.74 -2.45 13.22
N LEU A 12 -3.62 -1.15 13.02
CA LEU A 12 -4.30 -0.13 13.78
C LEU A 12 -5.03 0.84 12.85
N ASN A 13 -6.14 1.41 13.30
CA ASN A 13 -6.79 2.49 12.56
C ASN A 13 -5.91 3.75 12.63
N LEU A 14 -5.71 4.43 11.50
CA LEU A 14 -4.91 5.66 11.46
C LEU A 14 -5.51 6.77 12.32
N ASN A 15 -6.84 6.82 12.44
CA ASN A 15 -7.52 7.82 13.25
C ASN A 15 -7.21 7.73 14.77
N SER A 16 -6.61 6.62 15.21
CA SER A 16 -6.16 6.43 16.59
C SER A 16 -4.84 7.16 16.90
N PHE A 17 -4.15 7.66 15.88
CA PHE A 17 -2.91 8.42 16.02
C PHE A 17 -3.17 9.91 15.89
N ARG A 18 -2.62 10.71 16.81
CA ARG A 18 -2.81 12.16 16.85
C ARG A 18 -2.40 12.85 15.54
N LYS A 19 -1.36 12.36 14.86
CA LYS A 19 -0.82 12.93 13.62
C LYS A 19 -1.67 12.60 12.37
N ASP A 20 -2.55 11.59 12.45
CA ASP A 20 -3.28 11.03 11.31
C ASP A 20 -4.80 10.96 11.56
N LYS A 21 -5.32 11.79 12.48
CA LYS A 21 -6.71 11.70 12.97
C LYS A 21 -7.75 11.79 11.85
N ASP A 22 -7.43 12.53 10.79
CA ASP A 22 -8.31 12.78 9.65
C ASP A 22 -8.15 11.74 8.52
N LYS A 23 -7.18 10.82 8.64
CA LYS A 23 -6.96 9.76 7.64
C LYS A 23 -7.93 8.59 7.86
N ARG A 24 -8.76 8.31 6.85
CA ARG A 24 -9.67 7.16 6.80
C ARG A 24 -8.91 5.92 6.32
N GLY A 25 -8.22 5.24 7.22
CA GLY A 25 -7.43 4.07 6.83
C GLY A 25 -6.76 3.33 7.97
N PHE A 26 -5.74 2.53 7.63
CA PHE A 26 -5.03 1.67 8.57
C PHE A 26 -3.53 1.82 8.45
N LYS A 27 -2.87 1.71 9.62
CA LYS A 27 -1.43 1.53 9.76
C LYS A 27 -1.16 0.06 10.02
N ILE A 28 -0.31 -0.53 9.18
CA ILE A 28 0.11 -1.92 9.25
C ILE A 28 1.58 -1.94 9.67
N PHE A 29 1.88 -2.57 10.80
CA PHE A 29 3.23 -2.79 11.28
C PHE A 29 3.74 -4.09 10.71
N ASN A 30 4.81 -4.02 9.93
CA ASN A 30 5.36 -5.16 9.22
C ASN A 30 6.77 -5.46 9.69
N LYS A 31 7.14 -6.73 9.60
CA LYS A 31 8.52 -7.22 9.71
C LYS A 31 8.85 -8.00 8.44
N TYR A 32 10.05 -7.80 7.91
CA TYR A 32 10.61 -8.64 6.87
C TYR A 32 11.99 -9.19 7.23
N LYS A 33 12.38 -10.28 6.57
CA LYS A 33 13.72 -10.86 6.64
C LYS A 33 14.44 -10.58 5.31
N SER A 34 15.58 -9.90 5.38
CA SER A 34 16.38 -9.59 4.20
C SER A 34 17.07 -10.85 3.65
N ASN A 35 17.25 -10.90 2.35
CA ASN A 35 18.06 -11.87 1.62
C ASN A 35 19.54 -11.81 2.02
N PHE A 36 20.04 -10.64 2.44
CA PHE A 36 21.41 -10.45 2.96
C PHE A 36 21.55 -10.77 4.46
N GLY A 37 20.46 -11.19 5.10
CA GLY A 37 20.41 -11.46 6.54
C GLY A 37 19.90 -10.28 7.36
N GLY A 38 19.50 -10.56 8.59
CA GLY A 38 18.86 -9.58 9.47
C GLY A 38 17.34 -9.56 9.37
N THR A 39 16.74 -8.81 10.27
CA THR A 39 15.29 -8.64 10.41
C THR A 39 15.01 -7.15 10.55
N PHE A 40 14.13 -6.64 9.71
CA PHE A 40 13.80 -5.22 9.66
C PHE A 40 12.30 -5.03 9.90
N LYS A 41 11.94 -3.87 10.43
CA LYS A 41 10.56 -3.45 10.67
C LYS A 41 10.28 -2.23 9.84
N PHE A 42 9.06 -2.14 9.31
CA PHE A 42 8.58 -0.98 8.58
C PHE A 42 7.08 -0.85 8.81
N GLU A 43 6.53 0.30 8.45
CA GLU A 43 5.10 0.58 8.54
C GLU A 43 4.54 0.84 7.15
N THR A 44 3.30 0.40 6.93
CA THR A 44 2.53 0.68 5.73
C THR A 44 1.24 1.37 6.14
N ASN A 45 1.07 2.63 5.73
CA ASN A 45 -0.17 3.36 5.91
C ASN A 45 -0.99 3.23 4.63
N ILE A 46 -2.24 2.81 4.74
CA ILE A 46 -3.16 2.72 3.60
C ILE A 46 -4.42 3.50 3.96
N TYR A 47 -4.76 4.53 3.20
CA TYR A 47 -5.92 5.38 3.47
C TYR A 47 -6.52 6.00 2.22
N LEU A 48 -7.79 6.41 2.32
CA LEU A 48 -8.48 7.11 1.25
C LEU A 48 -8.23 8.62 1.35
N LYS A 49 -7.80 9.23 0.25
CA LYS A 49 -7.65 10.68 0.11
C LYS A 49 -8.69 11.18 -0.88
N TYR A 50 -9.64 11.97 -0.38
CA TYR A 50 -10.72 12.56 -1.16
C TYR A 50 -10.42 14.03 -1.43
N ASP A 51 -10.62 14.44 -2.68
CA ASP A 51 -10.59 15.84 -3.11
C ASP A 51 -12.03 16.34 -3.27
N ALA A 52 -12.38 17.38 -2.50
CA ALA A 52 -13.73 17.94 -2.52
C ALA A 52 -14.00 18.85 -3.72
N GLU A 53 -12.95 19.40 -4.35
CA GLU A 53 -13.09 20.29 -5.51
C GLU A 53 -13.41 19.50 -6.77
N THR A 54 -12.67 18.40 -6.99
CA THR A 54 -12.86 17.51 -8.15
C THR A 54 -13.83 16.36 -7.87
N GLN A 55 -14.20 16.16 -6.61
CA GLN A 55 -14.99 15.00 -6.13
C GLN A 55 -14.33 13.66 -6.45
N THR A 56 -13.00 13.62 -6.59
CA THR A 56 -12.24 12.40 -6.88
C THR A 56 -11.62 11.81 -5.64
N GLU A 57 -11.36 10.50 -5.66
CA GLU A 57 -10.70 9.81 -4.55
C GLU A 57 -9.56 8.93 -5.05
N VAL A 58 -8.49 8.89 -4.28
CA VAL A 58 -7.35 8.00 -4.49
C VAL A 58 -7.08 7.18 -3.24
N VAL A 59 -6.53 5.99 -3.43
CA VAL A 59 -5.94 5.18 -2.35
C VAL A 59 -4.49 5.63 -2.17
N GLN A 60 -4.17 6.19 -1.02
CA GLN A 60 -2.80 6.54 -0.66
C GLN A 60 -2.15 5.39 0.12
N VAL A 61 -0.95 5.00 -0.32
CA VAL A 61 -0.10 4.00 0.33
C VAL A 61 1.23 4.67 0.69
N GLU A 62 1.60 4.68 1.96
CA GLU A 62 2.86 5.27 2.43
C GLU A 62 3.69 4.21 3.16
N PHE A 63 4.97 4.13 2.80
CA PHE A 63 5.94 3.29 3.50
C PHE A 63 6.80 4.15 4.44
N GLU A 64 6.71 3.90 5.75
CA GLU A 64 7.58 4.53 6.76
C GLU A 64 8.66 3.53 7.21
N ASN A 65 9.90 3.99 7.34
CA ASN A 65 11.05 3.21 7.82
C ASN A 65 11.39 1.95 6.98
N LEU A 66 10.87 1.85 5.76
CA LEU A 66 11.32 0.83 4.82
C LEU A 66 12.74 1.18 4.39
N THR A 67 13.67 0.22 4.46
CA THR A 67 15.07 0.43 4.09
C THR A 67 15.38 -0.02 2.67
N LEU A 68 14.50 -0.82 2.06
CA LEU A 68 14.67 -1.30 0.70
C LEU A 68 14.13 -0.26 -0.30
N PRO A 69 14.81 -0.08 -1.45
CA PRO A 69 14.20 0.57 -2.58
C PRO A 69 12.94 -0.20 -3.02
N ILE A 70 11.94 0.52 -3.49
CA ILE A 70 10.69 -0.07 -3.98
C ILE A 70 10.81 -0.30 -5.48
N TYR A 71 10.38 -1.47 -5.92
CA TYR A 71 10.29 -1.88 -7.30
C TYR A 71 8.82 -2.14 -7.66
N MET A 72 8.31 -1.48 -8.69
CA MET A 72 6.92 -1.68 -9.15
C MET A 72 6.92 -2.14 -10.59
N GLU A 73 6.18 -3.21 -10.87
CA GLU A 73 6.01 -3.71 -12.24
C GLU A 73 4.89 -2.99 -12.99
N THR A 74 3.89 -2.43 -12.28
CA THR A 74 2.67 -1.88 -12.87
C THR A 74 2.49 -0.37 -12.69
N ALA A 75 3.49 0.34 -12.13
CA ALA A 75 3.41 1.79 -12.02
C ALA A 75 3.63 2.44 -13.40
N ILE A 76 2.76 3.39 -13.77
CA ILE A 76 2.81 4.07 -15.08
C ILE A 76 3.57 5.37 -15.05
N ARG A 77 3.59 6.04 -13.89
CA ARG A 77 4.28 7.31 -13.74
C ARG A 77 5.00 7.38 -12.40
N LEU A 78 6.29 7.71 -12.46
CA LEU A 78 7.03 8.25 -11.32
C LEU A 78 6.90 9.77 -11.36
N ASP A 79 6.55 10.35 -10.22
CA ASP A 79 6.53 11.79 -10.00
C ASP A 79 7.33 12.07 -8.73
N GLU A 80 8.59 12.48 -8.89
CA GLU A 80 9.59 12.69 -7.82
C GLU A 80 9.74 11.53 -6.82
N ASP A 81 8.87 11.48 -5.82
CA ASP A 81 8.83 10.53 -4.70
C ASP A 81 7.55 9.67 -4.67
N LYS A 82 6.74 9.74 -5.74
CA LYS A 82 5.47 9.04 -5.87
C LYS A 82 5.43 8.15 -7.10
N ALA A 83 4.66 7.09 -6.97
CA ALA A 83 4.23 6.27 -8.09
C ALA A 83 2.71 6.20 -8.14
N ILE A 84 2.15 6.35 -9.34
CA ILE A 84 0.71 6.42 -9.56
C ILE A 84 0.30 5.26 -10.48
N SER A 85 -0.79 4.56 -10.11
CA SER A 85 -1.35 3.47 -10.91
C SER A 85 -2.01 3.96 -12.22
N SER A 86 -2.32 3.04 -13.13
CA SER A 86 -2.97 3.27 -14.44
C SER A 86 -4.35 3.89 -14.39
N ASN A 87 -5.02 3.79 -13.26
CA ASN A 87 -6.45 3.92 -13.20
C ASN A 87 -6.83 5.39 -13.38
N GLU A 88 -7.87 5.64 -14.16
CA GLU A 88 -8.44 6.98 -14.29
C GLU A 88 -9.01 7.45 -12.96
N GLU A 89 -8.95 8.76 -12.74
CA GLU A 89 -9.55 9.37 -11.57
C GLU A 89 -11.04 9.01 -11.49
N ARG A 90 -11.45 8.53 -10.33
CA ARG A 90 -12.82 8.08 -10.08
C ARG A 90 -13.56 9.13 -9.28
N THR A 91 -14.57 9.72 -9.86
CA THR A 91 -15.54 10.56 -9.13
C THR A 91 -16.35 9.69 -8.18
N ILE A 92 -16.52 10.14 -6.95
CA ILE A 92 -17.36 9.46 -5.95
C ILE A 92 -18.40 10.42 -5.39
N SER A 93 -19.64 9.92 -5.31
CA SER A 93 -20.81 10.65 -4.80
C SER A 93 -20.90 10.64 -3.28
N SER A 94 -20.15 9.77 -2.60
CA SER A 94 -20.16 9.66 -1.14
C SER A 94 -18.82 9.22 -0.56
N LEU A 95 -18.53 9.65 0.67
CA LEU A 95 -17.30 9.28 1.37
C LEU A 95 -17.32 7.78 1.68
N ARG A 96 -16.45 7.04 0.98
CA ARG A 96 -16.25 5.60 1.20
C ARG A 96 -15.45 5.34 2.48
N LYS A 97 -15.44 4.10 2.95
CA LYS A 97 -14.61 3.69 4.09
C LYS A 97 -13.74 2.52 3.65
N LEU A 98 -12.50 2.55 4.12
CA LEU A 98 -11.60 1.41 3.98
C LEU A 98 -11.92 0.42 5.10
N VAL A 99 -12.09 -0.86 4.76
CA VAL A 99 -12.34 -1.93 5.73
C VAL A 99 -11.02 -2.58 6.11
N ARG A 100 -10.89 -2.93 7.39
CA ARG A 100 -9.69 -3.59 7.92
C ARG A 100 -9.42 -4.89 7.14
N PRO A 101 -8.17 -5.15 6.71
CA PRO A 101 -7.88 -6.35 5.94
C PRO A 101 -8.16 -7.60 6.78
N THR A 102 -8.93 -8.51 6.20
CA THR A 102 -9.40 -9.75 6.87
C THR A 102 -8.52 -10.96 6.54
N LYS A 103 -7.80 -10.91 5.41
CA LYS A 103 -6.84 -11.93 4.99
C LYS A 103 -5.45 -11.31 4.89
N ILE A 104 -4.50 -11.89 5.63
CA ILE A 104 -3.08 -11.61 5.49
C ILE A 104 -2.33 -12.93 5.40
N THR A 105 -1.98 -13.31 4.18
CA THR A 105 -1.06 -14.41 3.93
C THR A 105 0.36 -13.87 4.07
N SER A 106 1.14 -14.52 4.93
CA SER A 106 2.52 -14.12 5.20
C SER A 106 3.40 -15.35 5.30
N LYS A 107 4.03 -15.67 4.17
CA LYS A 107 5.16 -16.61 4.10
C LYS A 107 6.33 -15.85 3.49
N ASP A 108 6.47 -15.95 2.18
CA ASP A 108 7.51 -15.31 1.39
C ASP A 108 7.02 -14.00 0.75
N ILE A 109 5.70 -13.92 0.60
CA ILE A 109 4.93 -12.78 0.11
C ILE A 109 4.05 -12.32 1.27
N LEU A 110 3.85 -11.01 1.35
CA LEU A 110 2.85 -10.39 2.20
C LEU A 110 1.72 -9.86 1.33
N GLU A 111 0.56 -10.49 1.42
CA GLU A 111 -0.62 -10.09 0.64
C GLU A 111 -1.69 -9.53 1.56
N PHE A 112 -2.33 -8.45 1.13
CA PHE A 112 -3.49 -7.87 1.81
C PHE A 112 -4.60 -7.65 0.81
N VAL A 113 -5.82 -7.96 1.24
CA VAL A 113 -7.06 -7.59 0.54
C VAL A 113 -7.88 -6.71 1.46
N MET A 114 -8.24 -5.52 0.98
CA MET A 114 -9.02 -4.51 1.71
C MET A 114 -10.23 -4.12 0.88
N MET A 115 -11.41 -4.14 1.50
CA MET A 115 -12.62 -3.63 0.85
C MET A 115 -12.68 -2.11 1.01
N ILE A 116 -13.14 -1.43 -0.04
CA ILE A 116 -13.50 -0.01 -0.01
C ILE A 116 -15.02 0.03 -0.20
N GLU A 117 -15.73 0.44 0.84
CA GLU A 117 -17.19 0.39 0.90
C GLU A 117 -17.80 1.79 0.85
N SER A 118 -18.73 2.00 -0.06
CA SER A 118 -19.65 3.13 -0.05
C SER A 118 -20.89 2.76 0.78
N SER A 119 -21.38 3.70 1.59
CA SER A 119 -22.62 3.50 2.35
C SER A 119 -23.88 3.87 1.56
N ARG A 120 -23.72 4.46 0.37
CA ARG A 120 -24.85 4.98 -0.43
C ARG A 120 -24.95 4.28 -1.79
N GLU A 121 -23.82 4.00 -2.43
CA GLU A 121 -23.78 3.52 -3.81
C GLU A 121 -22.90 2.27 -3.92
N GLU A 122 -23.51 1.08 -4.04
CA GLU A 122 -22.77 -0.17 -4.15
C GLU A 122 -21.87 -0.25 -5.38
N THR A 123 -22.22 0.46 -6.45
CA THR A 123 -21.41 0.56 -7.67
C THR A 123 -20.06 1.22 -7.40
N GLU A 124 -19.93 2.02 -6.33
CA GLU A 124 -18.70 2.67 -5.89
C GLU A 124 -17.81 1.78 -5.02
N ASN A 125 -18.29 0.59 -4.64
CA ASN A 125 -17.49 -0.38 -3.91
C ASN A 125 -16.30 -0.83 -4.76
N ASP A 126 -15.20 -1.14 -4.08
CA ASP A 126 -13.94 -1.49 -4.72
C ASP A 126 -13.14 -2.43 -3.82
N ILE A 127 -12.14 -3.07 -4.40
CA ILE A 127 -11.25 -4.01 -3.72
C ILE A 127 -9.82 -3.55 -4.00
N LEU A 128 -9.08 -3.29 -2.93
CA LEU A 128 -7.64 -3.08 -2.98
C LEU A 128 -6.96 -4.40 -2.67
N GLU A 129 -6.23 -4.93 -3.64
CA GLU A 129 -5.32 -6.06 -3.47
C GLU A 129 -3.89 -5.55 -3.59
N MET A 130 -3.04 -5.94 -2.64
CA MET A 130 -1.63 -5.53 -2.61
C MET A 130 -0.75 -6.71 -2.21
N SER A 131 0.33 -6.92 -2.96
CA SER A 131 1.38 -7.88 -2.65
C SER A 131 2.72 -7.16 -2.42
N LEU A 132 3.48 -7.62 -1.42
CA LEU A 132 4.82 -7.14 -1.09
C LEU A 132 5.78 -8.34 -1.04
N VAL A 133 6.86 -8.28 -1.83
CA VAL A 133 7.81 -9.39 -1.99
C VAL A 133 9.24 -8.86 -1.97
N PRO A 134 10.17 -9.45 -1.20
CA PRO A 134 11.57 -9.03 -1.24
C PRO A 134 12.24 -9.76 -2.43
N VAL A 135 12.72 -9.01 -3.40
CA VAL A 135 13.32 -9.58 -4.62
C VAL A 135 14.76 -9.16 -4.79
N MET A 136 15.55 -10.00 -5.44
CA MET A 136 16.94 -9.71 -5.79
C MET A 136 17.01 -9.37 -7.28
N LYS A 137 17.53 -8.18 -7.61
CA LYS A 137 17.77 -7.73 -8.99
C LYS A 137 19.11 -7.00 -9.04
N ASP A 138 19.96 -7.31 -10.01
CA ASP A 138 21.27 -6.66 -10.19
C ASP A 138 22.14 -6.60 -8.92
N ASN A 139 22.18 -7.71 -8.16
CA ASN A 139 22.86 -7.83 -6.86
C ASN A 139 22.40 -6.83 -5.78
N GLN A 140 21.21 -6.23 -5.93
CA GLN A 140 20.57 -5.38 -4.94
C GLN A 140 19.21 -5.96 -4.54
N GLU A 141 18.87 -5.82 -3.26
CA GLU A 141 17.56 -6.23 -2.75
C GLU A 141 16.55 -5.09 -2.90
N TYR A 142 15.35 -5.43 -3.35
CA TYR A 142 14.23 -4.52 -3.55
C TYR A 142 12.99 -5.05 -2.84
N MET A 143 12.10 -4.13 -2.49
CA MET A 143 10.72 -4.44 -2.19
C MET A 143 9.91 -4.38 -3.48
N LYS A 144 9.57 -5.52 -4.07
CA LYS A 144 8.59 -5.58 -5.16
C LYS A 144 7.19 -5.34 -4.61
N ILE A 145 6.44 -4.45 -5.25
CA ILE A 145 5.06 -4.13 -4.92
C ILE A 145 4.18 -4.36 -6.15
N GLU A 146 3.10 -5.11 -5.96
CA GLU A 146 2.03 -5.22 -6.94
C GLU A 146 0.73 -4.72 -6.29
N VAL A 147 -0.04 -3.94 -7.05
CA VAL A 147 -1.31 -3.40 -6.59
C VAL A 147 -2.36 -3.57 -7.68
N SER A 148 -3.55 -3.99 -7.27
CA SER A 148 -4.75 -4.04 -8.09
C SER A 148 -5.89 -3.34 -7.34
N CYS A 149 -6.49 -2.33 -7.95
CA CYS A 149 -7.63 -1.58 -7.43
C CYS A 149 -8.30 -0.86 -8.59
N GLN A 150 -9.61 -0.62 -8.57
CA GLN A 150 -10.24 0.23 -9.59
C GLN A 150 -9.97 1.71 -9.33
N THR A 151 -9.94 2.11 -8.06
CA THR A 151 -9.59 3.45 -7.59
C THR A 151 -8.10 3.66 -7.78
N PRO A 152 -7.66 4.83 -8.29
CA PRO A 152 -6.24 5.11 -8.46
C PRO A 152 -5.46 4.96 -7.17
N VAL A 153 -4.28 4.35 -7.26
CA VAL A 153 -3.40 4.13 -6.12
C VAL A 153 -2.16 4.99 -6.27
N VAL A 154 -1.84 5.74 -5.22
CA VAL A 154 -0.64 6.55 -5.10
C VAL A 154 0.25 5.93 -4.03
N ILE A 155 1.44 5.48 -4.43
CA ILE A 155 2.46 4.95 -3.53
C ILE A 155 3.48 6.05 -3.25
N HIS A 156 3.76 6.27 -1.97
CA HIS A 156 4.78 7.21 -1.48
C HIS A 156 5.80 6.46 -0.61
N SER A 157 7.08 6.78 -0.80
CA SER A 157 8.16 6.21 0.00
C SER A 157 9.28 7.20 0.21
N GLN A 158 9.95 7.09 1.37
CA GLN A 158 11.19 7.80 1.66
C GLN A 158 12.41 7.15 1.00
N THR A 159 12.25 5.94 0.45
CA THR A 159 13.28 5.24 -0.33
C THR A 159 13.10 5.48 -1.82
N THR A 160 14.16 5.19 -2.58
CA THR A 160 14.11 5.23 -4.05
C THR A 160 13.00 4.34 -4.59
N LEU A 161 12.17 4.91 -5.48
CA LEU A 161 11.20 4.19 -6.30
C LEU A 161 11.81 3.84 -7.65
N LYS A 162 11.58 2.61 -8.12
CA LYS A 162 11.96 2.14 -9.46
C LYS A 162 10.78 1.46 -10.15
N ILE A 163 10.64 1.67 -11.46
CA ILE A 163 9.72 0.93 -12.32
C ILE A 163 10.49 -0.20 -13.01
N ALA A 164 9.82 -1.32 -13.29
CA ALA A 164 10.31 -2.34 -14.20
C ALA A 164 10.46 -1.79 -15.62
N GLU A 165 11.70 -1.64 -16.10
CA GLU A 165 11.99 -1.42 -17.53
C GLU A 165 11.63 -2.65 -18.38
#